data_AF-A0A667ZB02-F1
#
_entry.id   AF-A0A667ZB02-F1
#
_cell.length_a   1.000
_cell.length_b   1.000
_cell.length_c   1.000
_cell.angle_alpha   90.00
_cell.angle_beta   90.00
_cell.angle_gamma   90.00
#
_symmetry.space_group_name_H-M   'P 1'
#
loop_
_entity.id
_entity.type
_entity.pdbx_description
1 polymer ?
#
loop_
_entity_poly.entity_id
_entity_poly.type
_entity_poly.pdbx_seq_one_letter_code
_entity_poly.pdbx_strand_id
1 'polypeptide(L)'
;VMALWYNSKYLQKADEYLREIKEQSMLGEAVRQCVEAAGHEYDIQTQKTLLRVCCKGVYMCVCVCVCVCVCVCVCVSQAASFGKCFLTDFSPDSFVATCRELRVLNAVREAGVGLPLTHSQFKQMTVQVLIDRLVYRQFYPLAIEICRYLKTPDYQGVSRVLKHWASCKVQQKDLSDEAIARAVCLKVGDSAGVSYSHIAAKAYECGRTELAIKLLDYEARSGEQVPLLLKMKRSQLALSKAVESGDTDLVYTVVTYLKNEMNRGDFFMTLRNQPVALSLYRQFCKLQEQDTLKDLYNQDDDHQELANYYVTASYREKRLESRLSVLQSAVDEYNKAKNEFAAKATEDEMRLLRFQRKLDDEKGAGLLGLSLQATMEALLALGLHKQAEQLYRDFRVPDKRYWWLKLKSLAEKEEWEELEKFSKSKKSPIGYLPFVEVCMKRHNKHEAKKYVSKVPPEQKVKAHLAAERGRDGAVLARCSASDRLLIDKLNRARATATKK
;
A
#
# COMPACT_ATOMS: atom_id res chain seq x y z
N VAL A 1 -34.22 -46.16 -44.17
CA VAL A 1 -34.46 -47.60 -43.91
C VAL A 1 -34.29 -47.92 -42.44
N MET A 2 -33.11 -47.83 -41.83
CA MET A 2 -32.87 -48.09 -40.39
C MET A 2 -33.90 -47.53 -39.38
N ALA A 3 -34.38 -46.30 -39.54
CA ALA A 3 -35.37 -45.69 -38.62
C ALA A 3 -36.79 -46.30 -38.73
N LEU A 4 -37.18 -46.76 -39.91
CA LEU A 4 -38.51 -47.33 -40.18
C LEU A 4 -38.71 -48.71 -39.53
N TRP A 5 -37.64 -49.35 -39.06
CA TRP A 5 -37.66 -50.72 -38.52
C TRP A 5 -37.80 -50.77 -36.99
N TYR A 6 -37.82 -49.61 -36.31
CA TYR A 6 -37.66 -49.53 -34.86
C TYR A 6 -38.98 -49.41 -34.06
N ASN A 7 -40.14 -49.46 -34.71
CA ASN A 7 -41.44 -49.50 -34.03
C ASN A 7 -41.67 -50.90 -33.41
N SER A 8 -41.38 -51.00 -32.11
CA SER A 8 -41.83 -52.01 -31.13
C SER A 8 -42.30 -53.39 -31.66
N LYS A 9 -41.36 -54.33 -31.85
CA LYS A 9 -41.49 -55.78 -31.52
C LYS A 9 -40.34 -56.69 -32.02
N TYR A 10 -39.34 -56.18 -32.74
CA TYR A 10 -38.34 -57.02 -33.42
C TYR A 10 -36.88 -56.72 -33.00
N LEU A 11 -36.53 -56.93 -31.73
CA LEU A 11 -35.14 -56.72 -31.26
C LEU A 11 -34.14 -57.70 -31.92
N GLN A 12 -34.53 -58.96 -32.16
CA GLN A 12 -33.66 -59.99 -32.76
C GLN A 12 -33.33 -59.74 -34.24
N LYS A 13 -34.34 -59.41 -35.06
CA LYS A 13 -34.11 -59.11 -36.49
C LYS A 13 -33.26 -57.85 -36.68
N ALA A 14 -33.45 -56.84 -35.82
CA ALA A 14 -32.66 -55.62 -35.87
C ALA A 14 -31.16 -55.88 -35.61
N ASP A 15 -30.82 -56.82 -34.72
CA ASP A 15 -29.43 -57.20 -34.44
C ASP A 15 -28.81 -58.01 -35.60
N GLU A 16 -29.58 -58.83 -36.31
CA GLU A 16 -29.15 -59.54 -37.52
C GLU A 16 -28.82 -58.55 -38.66
N TYR A 17 -29.71 -57.60 -38.95
CA TYR A 17 -29.45 -56.57 -39.96
C TYR A 17 -28.29 -55.63 -39.60
N LEU A 18 -28.08 -55.31 -38.32
CA LEU A 18 -26.91 -54.54 -37.89
C LEU A 18 -25.60 -55.30 -38.11
N ARG A 19 -25.61 -56.63 -38.00
CA ARG A 19 -24.45 -57.48 -38.33
C ARG A 19 -24.20 -57.54 -39.83
N GLU A 20 -25.23 -57.70 -40.66
CA GLU A 20 -25.10 -57.65 -42.13
C GLU A 20 -24.52 -56.32 -42.63
N ILE A 21 -24.97 -55.20 -42.07
CA ILE A 21 -24.48 -53.86 -42.44
C ILE A 21 -23.04 -53.64 -41.96
N LYS A 22 -22.64 -54.29 -40.84
CA LYS A 22 -21.24 -54.31 -40.37
C LYS A 22 -20.36 -55.12 -41.32
N GLU A 23 -20.81 -56.30 -41.75
CA GLU A 23 -20.09 -57.16 -42.70
C GLU A 23 -19.84 -56.45 -44.04
N GLN A 24 -20.77 -55.57 -44.45
CA GLN A 24 -20.62 -54.70 -45.62
C GLN A 24 -19.74 -53.46 -45.39
N SER A 25 -19.19 -53.26 -44.19
CA SER A 25 -18.41 -52.06 -43.79
C SER A 25 -19.15 -50.72 -43.92
N MET A 26 -20.48 -50.74 -44.06
CA MET A 26 -21.32 -49.54 -44.28
C MET A 26 -21.86 -48.94 -42.98
N LEU A 27 -21.67 -49.61 -41.85
CA LEU A 27 -22.24 -49.22 -40.56
C LEU A 27 -21.80 -47.82 -40.10
N GLY A 28 -20.54 -47.45 -40.30
CA GLY A 28 -20.03 -46.11 -39.94
C GLY A 28 -20.66 -44.99 -40.77
N GLU A 29 -20.87 -45.22 -42.07
CA GLU A 29 -21.57 -44.27 -42.95
C GLU A 29 -23.06 -44.15 -42.59
N ALA A 30 -23.72 -45.27 -42.31
CA ALA A 30 -25.12 -45.28 -41.89
C ALA A 30 -25.33 -44.50 -40.58
N VAL A 31 -24.43 -44.66 -39.60
CA VAL A 31 -24.47 -43.88 -38.36
C VAL A 31 -24.29 -42.38 -38.65
N ARG A 32 -23.32 -41.99 -39.50
CA ARG A 32 -23.13 -40.58 -39.88
C ARG A 32 -24.37 -39.98 -40.53
N GLN A 33 -24.95 -40.67 -41.50
CA GLN A 33 -26.16 -40.23 -42.19
C GLN A 33 -27.37 -40.14 -41.25
N CYS A 34 -27.52 -41.07 -40.31
CA CYS A 34 -28.59 -40.98 -39.31
C CYS A 34 -28.40 -39.83 -38.32
N VAL A 35 -27.16 -39.49 -37.96
CA VAL A 35 -26.84 -38.32 -37.13
C VAL A 35 -27.14 -37.02 -37.89
N GLU A 36 -26.76 -36.94 -39.16
CA GLU A 36 -27.06 -35.79 -40.02
C GLU A 36 -28.56 -35.63 -40.24
N ALA A 37 -29.27 -36.72 -40.56
CA ALA A 37 -30.72 -36.72 -40.71
C ALA A 37 -31.42 -36.24 -39.42
N ALA A 38 -30.97 -36.70 -38.24
CA ALA A 38 -31.50 -36.22 -36.97
C ALA A 38 -31.29 -34.70 -36.77
N GLY A 39 -30.23 -34.13 -37.35
CA GLY A 39 -29.97 -32.69 -37.38
C GLY A 39 -31.03 -31.89 -38.16
N HIS A 40 -31.54 -32.45 -39.25
CA HIS A 40 -32.52 -31.82 -40.14
C HIS A 40 -33.97 -31.99 -39.68
N GLU A 41 -34.24 -32.95 -38.80
CA GLU A 41 -35.58 -33.18 -38.27
C GLU A 41 -36.01 -32.14 -37.24
N TYR A 42 -37.31 -31.83 -37.22
CA TYR A 42 -37.93 -30.95 -36.22
C TYR A 42 -38.82 -31.70 -35.23
N ASP A 43 -39.36 -32.86 -35.61
CA ASP A 43 -40.13 -33.70 -34.71
C ASP A 43 -39.22 -34.42 -33.70
N ILE A 44 -39.46 -34.15 -32.42
CA ILE A 44 -38.66 -34.67 -31.32
C ILE A 44 -38.74 -36.21 -31.25
N GLN A 45 -39.88 -36.81 -31.62
CA GLN A 45 -40.02 -38.28 -31.57
C GLN A 45 -39.20 -38.96 -32.67
N THR A 46 -39.22 -38.41 -33.87
CA THR A 46 -38.42 -38.86 -35.01
C THR A 46 -36.92 -38.67 -34.76
N GLN A 47 -36.50 -37.51 -34.25
CA GLN A 47 -35.12 -37.28 -33.80
C GLN A 47 -34.66 -38.31 -32.76
N LYS A 48 -35.47 -38.56 -31.72
CA LYS A 48 -35.15 -39.56 -30.68
C LYS A 48 -35.01 -40.96 -31.26
N THR A 49 -35.84 -41.31 -32.24
CA THR A 49 -35.79 -42.62 -32.90
C THR A 49 -34.50 -42.76 -33.70
N LEU A 50 -34.13 -41.75 -34.51
CA LEU A 50 -32.87 -41.72 -35.26
C LEU A 50 -31.65 -41.83 -34.34
N LEU A 51 -31.60 -41.04 -33.26
CA LEU A 51 -30.47 -41.07 -32.31
C LEU A 51 -30.37 -42.38 -31.52
N ARG A 52 -31.49 -43.06 -31.20
CA ARG A 52 -31.47 -44.40 -30.58
C ARG A 52 -30.85 -45.44 -31.50
N VAL A 53 -31.15 -45.38 -32.81
CA VAL A 53 -30.57 -46.28 -33.80
C VAL A 53 -29.07 -46.05 -33.93
N CYS A 54 -28.62 -44.78 -33.99
CA CYS A 54 -27.20 -44.44 -33.97
C CYS A 54 -26.49 -44.99 -32.71
N CYS A 55 -27.10 -44.80 -31.54
CA CYS A 55 -26.53 -45.27 -30.27
C CYS A 55 -26.29 -46.79 -30.29
N LYS A 56 -27.23 -47.58 -30.82
CA LYS A 56 -27.08 -49.03 -30.98
C LYS A 56 -26.02 -49.45 -32.00
N GLY A 57 -25.87 -48.70 -33.09
CA GLY A 57 -24.83 -48.95 -34.11
C GLY A 57 -23.41 -48.67 -33.60
N VAL A 58 -23.26 -47.72 -32.65
CA VAL A 58 -21.97 -47.37 -32.03
C VAL A 58 -21.68 -48.24 -30.79
N TYR A 59 -22.69 -48.44 -29.94
CA TYR A 59 -22.60 -49.14 -28.64
C TYR A 59 -23.71 -50.19 -28.51
N MET A 60 -23.35 -51.48 -28.46
CA MET A 60 -24.33 -52.53 -28.16
C MET A 60 -24.55 -52.61 -26.63
N CYS A 61 -25.37 -51.71 -26.08
CA CYS A 61 -25.77 -51.78 -24.68
C CYS A 61 -27.13 -52.48 -24.53
N VAL A 62 -27.13 -53.71 -24.00
CA VAL A 62 -28.35 -54.43 -23.60
C VAL A 62 -28.81 -53.86 -22.25
N CYS A 63 -29.41 -52.67 -22.25
CA CYS A 63 -30.07 -52.14 -21.05
C CYS A 63 -31.46 -51.61 -21.40
N VAL A 64 -32.47 -52.34 -20.91
CA VAL A 64 -33.88 -51.92 -20.95
C VAL A 64 -34.05 -50.78 -19.95
N CYS A 65 -33.83 -49.54 -20.37
CA CYS A 65 -34.04 -48.36 -19.52
C CYS A 65 -35.18 -47.52 -20.09
N VAL A 66 -36.37 -47.63 -19.47
CA VAL A 66 -37.54 -46.78 -19.71
C VAL A 66 -37.32 -45.43 -19.00
N CYS A 67 -36.38 -44.60 -19.48
CA CYS A 67 -36.16 -43.24 -18.96
C CYS A 67 -35.21 -42.43 -19.87
N VAL A 68 -35.71 -41.93 -21.00
CA VAL A 68 -34.92 -41.21 -22.02
C VAL A 68 -34.51 -39.79 -21.60
N CYS A 69 -34.92 -39.29 -20.44
CA CYS A 69 -34.70 -37.89 -20.05
C CYS A 69 -33.34 -37.65 -19.36
N VAL A 70 -32.85 -38.63 -18.59
CA VAL A 70 -31.63 -38.50 -17.76
C VAL A 70 -30.50 -39.42 -18.24
N CYS A 71 -30.83 -40.50 -18.95
CA CYS A 71 -29.89 -41.59 -19.20
C CYS A 71 -28.96 -41.38 -20.41
N VAL A 72 -29.30 -40.59 -21.43
CA VAL A 72 -28.42 -40.46 -22.62
C VAL A 72 -27.03 -39.91 -22.25
N CYS A 73 -26.92 -39.06 -21.23
CA CYS A 73 -25.65 -38.51 -20.78
C CYS A 73 -24.82 -39.53 -19.96
N VAL A 74 -25.48 -40.29 -19.07
CA VAL A 74 -24.82 -41.29 -18.20
C VAL A 74 -24.47 -42.54 -19.01
N CYS A 75 -25.35 -42.98 -19.91
CA CYS A 75 -25.15 -44.16 -20.73
C CYS A 75 -24.01 -43.99 -21.74
N VAL A 76 -23.72 -42.80 -22.27
CA VAL A 76 -22.57 -42.65 -23.18
C VAL A 76 -21.25 -42.79 -22.42
N SER A 77 -21.12 -42.18 -21.23
CA SER A 77 -19.91 -42.33 -20.41
C SER A 77 -19.74 -43.75 -19.87
N GLN A 78 -20.84 -44.46 -19.61
CA GLN A 78 -20.82 -45.81 -19.02
C GLN A 78 -20.81 -46.93 -20.10
N ALA A 79 -21.33 -46.69 -21.30
CA ALA A 79 -21.16 -47.59 -22.45
C ALA A 79 -19.76 -47.49 -23.06
N ALA A 80 -19.08 -46.34 -22.93
CA ALA A 80 -17.67 -46.22 -23.26
C ALA A 80 -16.76 -47.04 -22.31
N SER A 81 -17.18 -47.27 -21.06
CA SER A 81 -16.41 -48.10 -20.10
C SER A 81 -16.74 -49.60 -20.17
N PHE A 82 -17.94 -49.99 -20.63
CA PHE A 82 -18.25 -51.39 -20.97
C PHE A 82 -17.90 -51.68 -22.43
N GLY A 83 -16.60 -51.87 -22.70
CA GLY A 83 -16.01 -52.04 -24.02
C GLY A 83 -16.62 -53.15 -24.90
N LYS A 84 -17.64 -52.80 -25.69
CA LYS A 84 -18.01 -53.48 -26.95
C LYS A 84 -18.46 -52.44 -27.99
N CYS A 85 -17.51 -51.64 -28.46
CA CYS A 85 -17.69 -50.78 -29.64
C CYS A 85 -17.83 -51.67 -30.88
N PHE A 86 -18.93 -51.54 -31.63
CA PHE A 86 -19.08 -52.26 -32.91
C PHE A 86 -18.17 -51.68 -34.01
N LEU A 87 -17.82 -50.40 -33.85
CA LEU A 87 -16.91 -49.63 -34.69
C LEU A 87 -15.71 -49.19 -33.82
N THR A 88 -14.52 -49.74 -34.08
CA THR A 88 -13.29 -49.38 -33.35
C THR A 88 -12.72 -48.04 -33.77
N ASP A 89 -13.00 -47.59 -35.00
CA ASP A 89 -12.43 -46.38 -35.61
C ASP A 89 -13.41 -45.18 -35.64
N PHE A 90 -14.57 -45.31 -34.99
CA PHE A 90 -15.59 -44.25 -34.98
C PHE A 90 -15.43 -43.33 -33.77
N SER A 91 -15.09 -42.06 -34.00
CA SER A 91 -15.03 -41.05 -32.94
C SER A 91 -16.45 -40.73 -32.44
N PRO A 92 -16.79 -40.99 -31.17
CA PRO A 92 -18.13 -40.71 -30.64
C PRO A 92 -18.38 -39.20 -30.45
N ASP A 93 -17.35 -38.36 -30.56
CA ASP A 93 -17.41 -36.93 -30.29
C ASP A 93 -18.45 -36.20 -31.15
N SER A 94 -18.54 -36.53 -32.45
CA SER A 94 -19.50 -35.92 -33.38
C SER A 94 -20.95 -36.27 -33.04
N PHE A 95 -21.18 -37.52 -32.61
CA PHE A 95 -22.49 -38.00 -32.17
C PHE A 95 -22.91 -37.29 -30.87
N VAL A 96 -22.01 -37.24 -29.88
CA VAL A 96 -22.25 -36.59 -28.59
C VAL A 96 -22.48 -35.09 -28.77
N ALA A 97 -21.68 -34.42 -29.62
CA ALA A 97 -21.86 -33.01 -29.96
C ALA A 97 -23.25 -32.78 -30.58
N THR A 98 -23.63 -33.55 -31.59
CA THR A 98 -24.95 -33.40 -32.25
C THR A 98 -26.10 -33.63 -31.26
N CYS A 99 -26.00 -34.59 -30.34
CA CYS A 99 -27.00 -34.80 -29.30
C CYS A 99 -27.14 -33.60 -28.35
N ARG A 100 -26.01 -32.99 -27.95
CA ARG A 100 -25.99 -31.78 -27.11
C ARG A 100 -26.62 -30.59 -27.85
N GLU A 101 -26.25 -30.39 -29.10
CA GLU A 101 -26.77 -29.32 -29.96
C GLU A 101 -28.28 -29.46 -30.18
N LEU A 102 -28.76 -30.65 -30.51
CA LEU A 102 -30.18 -30.93 -30.71
C LEU A 102 -30.99 -30.69 -29.43
N ARG A 103 -30.45 -31.01 -28.24
CA ARG A 103 -31.13 -30.72 -26.98
C ARG A 103 -31.33 -29.22 -26.77
N VAL A 104 -30.32 -28.41 -27.06
CA VAL A 104 -30.40 -26.94 -27.00
C VAL A 104 -31.38 -26.43 -28.05
N LEU A 105 -31.29 -26.91 -29.29
CA LEU A 105 -32.18 -26.55 -30.39
C LEU A 105 -33.64 -26.83 -30.06
N ASN A 106 -33.95 -28.00 -29.52
CA ASN A 106 -35.33 -28.36 -29.16
C ASN A 106 -35.87 -27.46 -28.05
N ALA A 107 -35.06 -27.12 -27.05
CA ALA A 107 -35.47 -26.20 -25.99
C ALA A 107 -35.78 -24.80 -26.54
N VAL A 108 -34.98 -24.28 -27.48
CA VAL A 108 -35.22 -22.95 -28.06
C VAL A 108 -36.33 -22.93 -29.12
N ARG A 109 -36.63 -24.09 -29.74
CA ARG A 109 -37.73 -24.28 -30.70
C ARG A 109 -39.10 -24.42 -30.04
N GLU A 110 -39.15 -24.75 -28.75
CA GLU A 110 -40.40 -24.87 -28.00
C GLU A 110 -41.27 -23.63 -28.20
N ALA A 111 -42.59 -23.80 -28.38
CA ALA A 111 -43.49 -22.71 -28.76
C ALA A 111 -43.45 -21.51 -27.79
N GLY A 112 -43.20 -21.75 -26.50
CA GLY A 112 -43.04 -20.70 -25.49
C GLY A 112 -41.77 -19.85 -25.69
N VAL A 113 -40.72 -20.41 -26.31
CA VAL A 113 -39.49 -19.70 -26.65
C VAL A 113 -39.55 -19.19 -28.08
N GLY A 114 -39.93 -20.00 -29.07
CA GLY A 114 -40.20 -19.56 -30.44
C GLY A 114 -38.97 -19.13 -31.25
N LEU A 115 -37.83 -19.83 -31.11
CA LEU A 115 -36.67 -19.68 -32.00
C LEU A 115 -36.56 -20.90 -32.94
N PRO A 116 -37.14 -20.85 -34.15
CA PRO A 116 -37.16 -21.98 -35.09
C PRO A 116 -35.82 -22.15 -35.83
N LEU A 117 -34.74 -22.36 -35.09
CA LEU A 117 -33.39 -22.50 -35.65
C LEU A 117 -33.18 -23.88 -36.26
N THR A 118 -32.68 -23.94 -37.50
CA THR A 118 -32.16 -25.18 -38.10
C THR A 118 -30.82 -25.57 -37.45
N HIS A 119 -30.43 -26.85 -37.54
CA HIS A 119 -29.12 -27.30 -37.07
C HIS A 119 -27.96 -26.64 -37.81
N SER A 120 -28.08 -26.44 -39.14
CA SER A 120 -27.10 -25.71 -39.95
C SER A 120 -26.94 -24.26 -39.49
N GLN A 121 -28.03 -23.56 -39.20
CA GLN A 121 -27.98 -22.19 -38.65
C GLN A 121 -27.34 -22.18 -37.26
N PHE A 122 -27.66 -23.16 -36.40
CA PHE A 122 -27.04 -23.28 -35.08
C PHE A 122 -25.53 -23.49 -35.16
N LYS A 123 -25.05 -24.28 -36.12
CA LYS A 123 -23.60 -24.49 -36.34
C LYS A 123 -22.89 -23.26 -36.91
N GLN A 124 -23.56 -22.51 -37.77
CA GLN A 124 -23.00 -21.28 -38.36
C GLN A 124 -22.99 -20.12 -37.36
N MET A 125 -23.95 -20.07 -36.44
CA MET A 125 -23.93 -19.09 -35.36
C MET A 125 -23.13 -19.61 -34.16
N THR A 126 -22.44 -18.72 -33.45
CA THR A 126 -21.80 -19.12 -32.21
C THR A 126 -22.85 -19.32 -31.12
N VAL A 127 -22.56 -20.19 -30.14
CA VAL A 127 -23.38 -20.34 -28.92
C VAL A 127 -23.63 -18.98 -28.27
N GLN A 128 -22.66 -18.06 -28.34
CA GLN A 128 -22.78 -16.72 -27.80
C GLN A 128 -23.93 -15.92 -28.44
N VAL A 129 -24.09 -16.01 -29.77
CA VAL A 129 -25.18 -15.32 -30.48
C VAL A 129 -26.54 -15.86 -30.04
N LEU A 130 -26.65 -17.17 -29.81
CA LEU A 130 -27.88 -17.76 -29.26
C LEU A 130 -28.18 -17.22 -27.87
N ILE A 131 -27.18 -17.21 -26.98
CA ILE A 131 -27.33 -16.67 -25.62
C ILE A 131 -27.75 -15.21 -25.66
N ASP A 132 -27.13 -14.39 -26.52
CA ASP A 132 -27.49 -12.97 -26.68
C ASP A 132 -28.95 -12.81 -27.12
N ARG A 133 -29.42 -13.60 -28.10
CA ARG A 133 -30.83 -13.57 -28.54
C ARG A 133 -31.81 -13.93 -27.41
N LEU A 134 -31.48 -14.94 -26.61
CA LEU A 134 -32.31 -15.33 -25.47
C LEU A 134 -32.33 -14.25 -24.39
N VAL A 135 -31.18 -13.63 -24.13
CA VAL A 135 -31.01 -12.53 -23.16
C VAL A 135 -31.79 -11.29 -23.58
N TYR A 136 -31.72 -10.88 -24.86
CA TYR A 136 -32.48 -9.73 -25.39
C TYR A 136 -34.00 -9.96 -25.33
N ARG A 137 -34.44 -11.22 -25.44
CA ARG A 137 -35.83 -11.63 -25.27
C ARG A 137 -36.21 -11.94 -23.81
N GLN A 138 -35.30 -11.71 -22.87
CA GLN A 138 -35.49 -11.90 -21.42
C GLN A 138 -35.73 -13.35 -20.98
N PHE A 139 -35.36 -14.35 -21.79
CA PHE A 139 -35.38 -15.78 -21.41
C PHE A 139 -34.15 -16.16 -20.57
N TYR A 140 -33.94 -15.46 -19.46
CA TYR A 140 -32.76 -15.62 -18.60
C TYR A 140 -32.61 -17.04 -17.99
N PRO A 141 -33.66 -17.70 -17.48
CA PRO A 141 -33.51 -19.05 -16.92
C PRO A 141 -32.99 -20.05 -17.96
N LEU A 142 -33.59 -20.03 -19.15
CA LEU A 142 -33.19 -20.90 -20.25
C LEU A 142 -31.76 -20.62 -20.72
N ALA A 143 -31.38 -19.33 -20.85
CA ALA A 143 -30.02 -18.96 -21.21
C ALA A 143 -28.99 -19.47 -20.19
N ILE A 144 -29.28 -19.37 -18.88
CA ILE A 144 -28.41 -19.89 -17.81
C ILE A 144 -28.30 -21.42 -17.89
N GLU A 145 -29.42 -22.12 -18.08
CA GLU A 145 -29.44 -23.58 -18.22
C GLU A 145 -28.63 -24.06 -19.42
N ILE A 146 -28.75 -23.38 -20.57
CA ILE A 146 -27.96 -23.68 -21.77
C ILE A 146 -26.47 -23.45 -21.52
N CYS A 147 -26.09 -22.32 -20.89
CA CYS A 147 -24.69 -22.04 -20.55
C CYS A 147 -24.09 -23.12 -19.64
N ARG A 148 -24.82 -23.54 -18.59
CA ARG A 148 -24.39 -24.61 -17.68
C ARG A 148 -24.29 -25.96 -18.39
N TYR A 149 -25.26 -26.27 -19.24
CA TYR A 149 -25.29 -27.52 -19.99
C TYR A 149 -24.13 -27.64 -20.99
N LEU A 150 -23.86 -26.57 -21.73
CA LEU A 150 -22.77 -26.50 -22.71
C LEU A 150 -21.40 -26.25 -22.06
N LYS A 151 -21.36 -26.01 -20.74
CA LYS A 151 -20.16 -25.66 -19.97
C LYS A 151 -19.43 -24.45 -20.58
N THR A 152 -20.21 -23.45 -21.01
CA THR A 152 -19.66 -22.18 -21.49
C THR A 152 -18.86 -21.52 -20.36
N PRO A 153 -17.67 -20.97 -20.63
CA PRO A 153 -16.92 -20.22 -19.61
C PRO A 153 -17.77 -19.14 -18.96
N ASP A 154 -17.71 -19.01 -17.63
CA ASP A 154 -18.65 -18.18 -16.86
C ASP A 154 -18.72 -16.73 -17.35
N TYR A 155 -17.58 -16.14 -17.74
CA TYR A 155 -17.50 -14.76 -18.26
C TYR A 155 -18.29 -14.53 -19.56
N GLN A 156 -18.43 -15.55 -20.40
CA GLN A 156 -19.22 -15.54 -21.65
C GLN A 156 -20.64 -16.09 -21.43
N GLY A 157 -20.80 -16.98 -20.45
CA GLY A 157 -22.04 -17.66 -20.12
C GLY A 157 -22.81 -16.98 -19.00
N VAL A 158 -22.85 -17.64 -17.83
CA VAL A 158 -23.77 -17.28 -16.74
C VAL A 158 -23.55 -15.86 -16.24
N SER A 159 -22.30 -15.42 -16.04
CA SER A 159 -21.99 -14.08 -15.52
C SER A 159 -22.44 -12.97 -16.49
N ARG A 160 -22.33 -13.19 -17.80
CA ARG A 160 -22.85 -12.27 -18.82
C ARG A 160 -24.38 -12.19 -18.79
N VAL A 161 -25.06 -13.33 -18.67
CA VAL A 161 -26.52 -13.39 -18.58
C VAL A 161 -27.02 -12.67 -17.31
N LEU A 162 -26.36 -12.90 -16.17
CA LEU A 162 -26.68 -12.25 -14.90
C LEU A 162 -26.42 -10.74 -14.95
N LYS A 163 -25.31 -10.30 -15.56
CA LYS A 163 -25.00 -8.89 -15.77
C LYS A 163 -26.12 -8.19 -16.55
N HIS A 164 -26.54 -8.75 -17.68
CA HIS A 164 -27.64 -8.17 -18.48
C HIS A 164 -28.96 -8.19 -17.71
N TRP A 165 -29.29 -9.30 -17.05
CA TRP A 165 -30.49 -9.41 -16.22
C TRP A 165 -30.53 -8.31 -15.15
N ALA A 166 -29.43 -8.11 -14.42
CA ALA A 166 -29.34 -7.09 -13.38
C ALA A 166 -29.47 -5.68 -13.97
N SER A 167 -28.81 -5.39 -15.10
CA SER A 167 -28.96 -4.12 -15.82
C SER A 167 -30.41 -3.85 -16.26
N CYS A 168 -31.15 -4.86 -16.69
CA CYS A 168 -32.59 -4.72 -16.96
C CYS A 168 -33.40 -4.55 -15.67
N LYS A 169 -33.03 -5.26 -14.60
CA LYS A 169 -33.73 -5.22 -13.32
C LYS A 169 -33.69 -3.83 -12.68
N VAL A 170 -32.56 -3.14 -12.74
CA VAL A 170 -32.41 -1.77 -12.18
C VAL A 170 -33.17 -0.69 -12.97
N GLN A 171 -33.59 -0.99 -14.21
CA GLN A 171 -34.38 -0.08 -15.03
C GLN A 171 -35.89 -0.10 -14.71
N GLN A 172 -36.35 -1.11 -13.97
CA GLN A 172 -37.77 -1.29 -13.66
C GLN A 172 -38.28 -0.17 -12.76
N LYS A 173 -39.32 0.56 -13.20
CA LYS A 173 -39.84 1.75 -12.50
C LYS A 173 -40.88 1.44 -11.42
N ASP A 174 -41.50 0.29 -11.51
CA ASP A 174 -42.58 -0.21 -10.66
C ASP A 174 -42.11 -0.76 -9.29
N LEU A 175 -40.81 -1.01 -9.13
CA LEU A 175 -40.25 -1.57 -7.91
C LEU A 175 -39.44 -0.53 -7.11
N SER A 176 -39.47 -0.66 -5.78
CA SER A 176 -38.63 0.14 -4.89
C SER A 176 -37.15 -0.24 -5.00
N ASP A 177 -36.28 0.71 -4.67
CA ASP A 177 -34.83 0.51 -4.69
C ASP A 177 -34.41 -0.65 -3.76
N GLU A 178 -35.06 -0.81 -2.61
CA GLU A 178 -34.79 -1.92 -1.67
C GLU A 178 -35.19 -3.28 -2.24
N ALA A 179 -36.32 -3.35 -2.96
CA ALA A 179 -36.77 -4.59 -3.58
C ALA A 179 -35.82 -5.00 -4.71
N ILE A 180 -35.39 -4.05 -5.53
CA ILE A 180 -34.44 -4.28 -6.61
C ILE A 180 -33.07 -4.70 -6.05
N ALA A 181 -32.53 -3.95 -5.09
CA ALA A 181 -31.24 -4.26 -4.47
C ALA A 181 -31.22 -5.69 -3.90
N ARG A 182 -32.24 -6.07 -3.12
CA ARG A 182 -32.36 -7.44 -2.57
C ARG A 182 -32.44 -8.49 -3.67
N ALA A 183 -33.24 -8.27 -4.71
CA ALA A 183 -33.36 -9.22 -5.81
C ALA A 183 -32.04 -9.41 -6.57
N VAL A 184 -31.32 -8.31 -6.83
CA VAL A 184 -30.01 -8.34 -7.50
C VAL A 184 -29.00 -9.08 -6.63
N CYS A 185 -28.90 -8.75 -5.35
CA CYS A 185 -27.94 -9.38 -4.44
C CYS A 185 -28.23 -10.87 -4.24
N LEU A 186 -29.51 -11.27 -4.16
CA LEU A 186 -29.88 -12.69 -4.02
C LEU A 186 -29.50 -13.52 -5.25
N LYS A 187 -29.62 -12.95 -6.45
CA LYS A 187 -29.42 -13.70 -7.71
C LYS A 187 -28.01 -13.59 -8.28
N VAL A 188 -27.38 -12.43 -8.14
CA VAL A 188 -25.98 -12.21 -8.54
C VAL A 188 -25.05 -12.74 -7.46
N GLY A 189 -25.32 -12.46 -6.17
CA GLY A 189 -24.51 -12.92 -5.05
C GLY A 189 -23.02 -12.65 -5.25
N ASP A 190 -22.21 -13.66 -4.93
CA ASP A 190 -20.76 -13.67 -5.12
C ASP A 190 -20.36 -14.34 -6.45
N SER A 191 -21.25 -14.33 -7.46
CA SER A 191 -20.96 -14.96 -8.75
C SER A 191 -19.72 -14.34 -9.39
N ALA A 192 -18.68 -15.15 -9.59
CA ALA A 192 -17.41 -14.70 -10.15
C ALA A 192 -17.61 -14.03 -11.53
N GLY A 193 -17.03 -12.84 -11.70
CA GLY A 193 -17.03 -12.11 -12.97
C GLY A 193 -18.20 -11.14 -13.18
N VAL A 194 -19.14 -11.01 -12.23
CA VAL A 194 -20.13 -9.92 -12.25
C VAL A 194 -19.65 -8.79 -11.35
N SER A 195 -19.46 -7.60 -11.93
CA SER A 195 -19.11 -6.40 -11.19
C SER A 195 -20.36 -5.60 -10.83
N TYR A 196 -20.56 -5.35 -9.54
CA TYR A 196 -21.63 -4.50 -9.03
C TYR A 196 -21.44 -3.03 -9.45
N SER A 197 -20.20 -2.56 -9.66
CA SER A 197 -19.93 -1.20 -10.16
C SER A 197 -20.65 -0.92 -11.48
N HIS A 198 -20.67 -1.89 -12.40
CA HIS A 198 -21.37 -1.75 -13.68
C HIS A 198 -22.89 -1.69 -13.50
N ILE A 199 -23.45 -2.51 -12.61
CA ILE A 199 -24.89 -2.54 -12.33
C ILE A 199 -25.32 -1.23 -11.67
N ALA A 200 -24.52 -0.75 -10.70
CA ALA A 200 -24.73 0.53 -10.04
C ALA A 200 -24.63 1.71 -11.01
N ALA A 201 -23.67 1.70 -11.94
CA ALA A 201 -23.57 2.73 -12.97
C ALA A 201 -24.84 2.78 -13.83
N LYS A 202 -25.39 1.62 -14.19
CA LYS A 202 -26.67 1.55 -14.91
C LYS A 202 -27.83 2.09 -14.07
N ALA A 203 -27.90 1.77 -12.77
CA ALA A 203 -28.92 2.31 -11.87
C ALA A 203 -28.83 3.85 -11.79
N TYR A 204 -27.62 4.39 -11.71
CA TYR A 204 -27.37 5.84 -11.71
C TYR A 204 -27.78 6.52 -13.02
N GLU A 205 -27.47 5.93 -14.17
CA GLU A 205 -27.95 6.41 -15.49
C GLU A 205 -29.47 6.47 -15.58
N CYS A 206 -30.18 5.62 -14.83
CA CYS A 206 -31.63 5.61 -14.74
C CYS A 206 -32.19 6.61 -13.71
N GLY A 207 -31.34 7.42 -13.08
CA GLY A 207 -31.70 8.39 -12.04
C GLY A 207 -31.92 7.78 -10.66
N ARG A 208 -31.58 6.49 -10.45
CA ARG A 208 -31.75 5.80 -9.16
C ARG A 208 -30.45 5.85 -8.35
N THR A 209 -30.13 7.03 -7.83
CA THR A 209 -28.87 7.28 -7.09
C THR A 209 -28.77 6.44 -5.82
N GLU A 210 -29.85 6.31 -5.04
CA GLU A 210 -29.82 5.53 -3.78
C GLU A 210 -29.67 4.03 -4.04
N LEU A 211 -30.35 3.49 -5.06
CA LEU A 211 -30.11 2.13 -5.54
C LEU A 211 -28.66 1.91 -5.97
N ALA A 212 -28.07 2.85 -6.71
CA ALA A 212 -26.69 2.74 -7.17
C ALA A 212 -25.72 2.64 -5.99
N ILE A 213 -25.88 3.49 -4.97
CA ILE A 213 -25.07 3.45 -3.74
C ILE A 213 -25.24 2.10 -3.02
N LYS A 214 -26.47 1.63 -2.83
CA LYS A 214 -26.73 0.33 -2.19
C LYS A 214 -26.10 -0.84 -2.93
N LEU A 215 -26.11 -0.83 -4.26
CA LEU A 215 -25.48 -1.87 -5.08
C LEU A 215 -23.95 -1.81 -5.01
N LEU A 216 -23.38 -0.60 -4.92
CA LEU A 216 -21.95 -0.38 -4.78
C LEU A 216 -21.37 -0.92 -3.47
N ASP A 217 -22.16 -1.03 -2.40
CA ASP A 217 -21.71 -1.62 -1.14
C ASP A 217 -21.33 -3.11 -1.29
N TYR A 218 -21.82 -3.78 -2.33
CA TYR A 218 -21.48 -5.17 -2.66
C TYR A 218 -20.29 -5.30 -3.62
N GLU A 219 -19.73 -4.19 -4.13
CA GLU A 219 -18.51 -4.25 -4.94
C GLU A 219 -17.28 -4.39 -4.03
N ALA A 220 -16.65 -5.56 -4.07
CA ALA A 220 -15.45 -5.85 -3.26
C ALA A 220 -14.23 -5.00 -3.64
N ARG A 221 -14.18 -4.46 -4.87
CA ARG A 221 -13.03 -3.68 -5.37
C ARG A 221 -13.25 -2.20 -5.12
N SER A 222 -12.59 -1.65 -4.10
CA SER A 222 -12.66 -0.22 -3.77
C SER A 222 -12.24 0.70 -4.93
N GLY A 223 -11.29 0.27 -5.76
CA GLY A 223 -10.86 1.00 -6.96
C GLY A 223 -11.94 1.15 -8.04
N GLU A 224 -12.95 0.27 -8.07
CA GLU A 224 -14.12 0.40 -8.95
C GLU A 224 -15.26 1.16 -8.26
N GLN A 225 -15.32 1.07 -6.93
CA GLN A 225 -16.37 1.68 -6.12
C GLN A 225 -16.21 3.21 -6.03
N VAL A 226 -15.00 3.66 -5.66
CA VAL A 226 -14.71 5.06 -5.36
C VAL A 226 -14.89 5.99 -6.58
N PRO A 227 -14.41 5.66 -7.80
CA PRO A 227 -14.63 6.52 -8.97
C PRO A 227 -16.11 6.73 -9.30
N LEU A 228 -16.95 5.70 -9.11
CA LEU A 228 -18.39 5.85 -9.35
C LEU A 228 -19.05 6.72 -8.26
N LEU A 229 -18.63 6.60 -6.99
CA LEU A 229 -19.10 7.49 -5.92
C LEU A 229 -18.75 8.97 -6.19
N LEU A 230 -17.54 9.23 -6.71
CA LEU A 230 -17.13 10.57 -7.14
C LEU A 230 -18.00 11.10 -8.29
N LYS A 231 -18.25 10.27 -9.31
CA LYS A 231 -19.15 10.61 -10.43
C LYS A 231 -20.56 10.95 -9.96
N MET A 232 -21.05 10.26 -8.93
CA MET A 232 -22.36 10.54 -8.30
C MET A 232 -22.36 11.73 -7.34
N LYS A 233 -21.25 12.49 -7.25
CA LYS A 233 -21.06 13.62 -6.32
C LYS A 233 -21.23 13.24 -4.84
N ARG A 234 -20.95 12.00 -4.48
CA ARG A 234 -20.96 11.50 -3.09
C ARG A 234 -19.57 11.59 -2.47
N SER A 235 -19.02 12.79 -2.43
CA SER A 235 -17.64 13.10 -2.02
C SER A 235 -17.26 12.54 -0.64
N GLN A 236 -18.10 12.74 0.37
CA GLN A 236 -17.84 12.26 1.74
C GLN A 236 -17.75 10.73 1.80
N LEU A 237 -18.69 10.06 1.13
CA LEU A 237 -18.75 8.59 1.07
C LEU A 237 -17.60 8.02 0.24
N ALA A 238 -17.21 8.68 -0.86
CA ALA A 238 -16.06 8.29 -1.65
C ALA A 238 -14.77 8.36 -0.82
N LEU A 239 -14.60 9.42 -0.03
CA LEU A 239 -13.44 9.59 0.84
C LEU A 239 -13.43 8.55 1.97
N SER A 240 -14.57 8.28 2.61
CA SER A 240 -14.65 7.26 3.66
C SER A 240 -14.34 5.87 3.10
N LYS A 241 -14.87 5.51 1.92
CA LYS A 241 -14.58 4.22 1.26
C LYS A 241 -13.13 4.09 0.82
N ALA A 242 -12.51 5.18 0.36
CA ALA A 242 -11.07 5.17 0.06
C ALA A 242 -10.25 4.94 1.33
N VAL A 243 -10.58 5.59 2.45
CA VAL A 243 -9.90 5.38 3.73
C VAL A 243 -10.11 3.95 4.26
N GLU A 244 -11.33 3.42 4.20
CA GLU A 244 -11.66 2.04 4.59
C GLU A 244 -10.89 0.99 3.77
N SER A 245 -10.56 1.30 2.51
CA SER A 245 -9.80 0.39 1.64
C SER A 245 -8.34 0.20 2.08
N GLY A 246 -7.79 1.14 2.86
CA GLY A 246 -6.37 1.17 3.24
C GLY A 246 -5.41 1.52 2.10
N ASP A 247 -5.90 1.77 0.88
CA ASP A 247 -5.09 2.16 -0.26
C ASP A 247 -4.79 3.67 -0.22
N THR A 248 -3.54 4.03 0.08
CA THR A 248 -3.11 5.43 0.16
C THR A 248 -3.19 6.15 -1.19
N ASP A 249 -2.97 5.45 -2.31
CA ASP A 249 -3.04 6.06 -3.64
C ASP A 249 -4.50 6.42 -4.00
N LEU A 250 -5.43 5.54 -3.63
CA LEU A 250 -6.86 5.81 -3.78
C LEU A 250 -7.31 6.99 -2.91
N VAL A 251 -6.81 7.10 -1.67
CA VAL A 251 -7.07 8.26 -0.81
C VAL A 251 -6.52 9.54 -1.46
N TYR A 252 -5.28 9.55 -1.94
CA TYR A 252 -4.71 10.71 -2.63
C TYR A 252 -5.49 11.09 -3.89
N THR A 253 -5.97 10.09 -4.64
CA THR A 253 -6.82 10.30 -5.82
C THR A 253 -8.11 11.04 -5.44
N VAL A 254 -8.80 10.60 -4.39
CA VAL A 254 -10.01 11.28 -3.90
C VAL A 254 -9.67 12.68 -3.40
N VAL A 255 -8.67 12.83 -2.54
CA VAL A 255 -8.30 14.14 -1.97
C VAL A 255 -7.94 15.14 -3.07
N THR A 256 -7.21 14.72 -4.09
CA THR A 256 -6.87 15.56 -5.25
C THR A 256 -8.10 15.96 -6.04
N TYR A 257 -9.02 15.01 -6.29
CA TYR A 257 -10.30 15.32 -6.94
C TYR A 257 -11.11 16.35 -6.13
N LEU A 258 -11.24 16.15 -4.82
CA LEU A 258 -11.98 17.07 -3.95
C LEU A 258 -11.37 18.47 -3.92
N LYS A 259 -10.04 18.57 -3.92
CA LYS A 259 -9.34 19.86 -3.96
C LYS A 259 -9.65 20.66 -5.22
N ASN A 260 -9.85 19.99 -6.36
CA ASN A 260 -10.13 20.65 -7.63
C ASN A 260 -11.62 21.02 -7.79
N GLU A 261 -12.52 20.22 -7.22
CA GLU A 261 -13.97 20.40 -7.37
C GLU A 261 -14.60 21.28 -6.29
N MET A 262 -13.99 21.35 -5.10
CA MET A 262 -14.54 22.06 -3.94
C MET A 262 -13.81 23.38 -3.72
N ASN A 263 -14.51 24.37 -3.14
CA ASN A 263 -13.83 25.55 -2.62
C ASN A 263 -12.95 25.15 -1.41
N ARG A 264 -11.99 26.01 -1.08
CA ARG A 264 -11.00 25.76 -0.01
C ARG A 264 -11.65 25.46 1.35
N GLY A 265 -12.76 26.12 1.69
CA GLY A 265 -13.46 25.93 2.96
C GLY A 265 -14.13 24.57 3.07
N ASP A 266 -14.95 24.21 2.08
CA ASP A 266 -15.66 22.93 2.06
C ASP A 266 -14.69 21.75 1.96
N PHE A 267 -13.58 21.92 1.22
CA PHE A 267 -12.50 20.93 1.13
C PHE A 267 -11.90 20.62 2.51
N PHE A 268 -11.50 21.66 3.26
CA PHE A 268 -10.94 21.45 4.60
C PHE A 268 -11.96 20.91 5.61
N MET A 269 -13.21 21.36 5.55
CA MET A 269 -14.29 20.79 6.37
C MET A 269 -14.48 19.30 6.10
N THR A 270 -14.40 18.88 4.84
CA THR A 270 -14.47 17.47 4.44
C THR A 270 -13.31 16.67 4.99
N LEU A 271 -12.08 17.17 4.85
CA LEU A 271 -10.88 16.50 5.38
C LEU A 271 -10.90 16.40 6.91
N ARG A 272 -11.39 17.43 7.61
CA ARG A 272 -11.45 17.43 9.08
C ARG A 272 -12.34 16.31 9.64
N ASN A 273 -13.40 15.95 8.91
CA ASN A 273 -14.27 14.83 9.27
C ASN A 273 -13.62 13.45 9.01
N GLN A 274 -12.46 13.41 8.34
CA GLN A 274 -11.72 12.20 8.00
C GLN A 274 -10.24 12.33 8.40
N PRO A 275 -9.88 12.07 9.68
CA PRO A 275 -8.55 12.32 10.23
C PRO A 275 -7.40 11.65 9.47
N VAL A 276 -7.64 10.43 8.95
CA VAL A 276 -6.64 9.70 8.15
C VAL A 276 -6.33 10.44 6.86
N ALA A 277 -7.36 10.89 6.13
CA ALA A 277 -7.19 11.66 4.92
C ALA A 277 -6.49 13.01 5.19
N LEU A 278 -6.87 13.70 6.27
CA LEU A 278 -6.22 14.94 6.67
C LEU A 278 -4.73 14.72 6.99
N SER A 279 -4.37 13.62 7.68
CA SER A 279 -2.97 13.30 7.99
C SER A 279 -2.14 13.05 6.72
N LEU A 280 -2.68 12.31 5.76
CA LEU A 280 -2.03 12.06 4.46
C LEU A 280 -1.91 13.34 3.64
N TYR A 281 -2.92 14.21 3.68
CA TYR A 281 -2.87 15.51 3.04
C TYR A 281 -1.83 16.44 3.66
N ARG A 282 -1.71 16.47 5.00
CA ARG A 282 -0.64 17.20 5.69
C ARG A 282 0.75 16.72 5.27
N GLN A 283 0.94 15.40 5.12
CA GLN A 283 2.20 14.84 4.63
C GLN A 283 2.51 15.29 3.19
N PHE A 284 1.50 15.33 2.32
CA PHE A 284 1.62 15.87 0.98
C PHE A 284 2.03 17.36 1.00
N CYS A 285 1.35 18.17 1.83
CA CYS A 285 1.65 19.61 1.96
C CYS A 285 3.06 19.88 2.49
N LYS A 286 3.58 19.04 3.40
CA LYS A 286 4.98 19.12 3.87
C LYS A 286 6.00 19.04 2.74
N LEU A 287 5.69 18.36 1.64
CA LEU A 287 6.60 18.20 0.50
C LEU A 287 6.37 19.23 -0.60
N GLN A 288 5.11 19.55 -0.91
CA GLN A 288 4.75 20.32 -2.10
C GLN A 288 4.18 21.72 -1.79
N GLU A 289 3.46 21.89 -0.68
CA GLU A 289 2.63 23.08 -0.43
C GLU A 289 2.78 23.62 1.00
N GLN A 290 3.88 24.31 1.24
CA GLN A 290 4.25 24.84 2.56
C GLN A 290 3.28 25.92 3.07
N ASP A 291 2.76 26.78 2.20
CA ASP A 291 1.79 27.81 2.62
C ASP A 291 0.43 27.21 2.99
N THR A 292 -0.04 26.20 2.24
CA THR A 292 -1.23 25.43 2.60
C THR A 292 -1.05 24.75 3.96
N LEU A 293 0.14 24.20 4.22
CA LEU A 293 0.45 23.57 5.51
C LEU A 293 0.38 24.57 6.67
N LYS A 294 0.91 25.79 6.48
CA LYS A 294 0.83 26.87 7.47
C LYS A 294 -0.62 27.21 7.80
N ASP A 295 -1.46 27.37 6.78
CA ASP A 295 -2.88 27.69 6.97
C ASP A 295 -3.62 26.57 7.71
N LEU A 296 -3.30 25.31 7.41
CA LEU A 296 -3.85 24.16 8.12
C LEU A 296 -3.49 24.19 9.62
N TYR A 297 -2.22 24.40 9.95
CA TYR A 297 -1.81 24.49 11.36
C TYR A 297 -2.49 25.66 12.08
N ASN A 298 -2.68 26.78 11.39
CA ASN A 298 -3.38 27.94 11.95
C ASN A 298 -4.88 27.70 12.15
N GLN A 299 -5.54 26.94 11.26
CA GLN A 299 -6.97 26.60 11.40
C GLN A 299 -7.24 25.57 12.49
N ASP A 300 -6.29 24.66 12.71
CA ASP A 300 -6.41 23.59 13.69
C ASP A 300 -5.92 24.01 15.10
N ASP A 301 -5.52 25.28 15.27
CA ASP A 301 -4.86 25.81 16.48
C ASP A 301 -3.64 24.96 16.92
N ASP A 302 -2.95 24.36 15.94
CA ASP A 302 -1.72 23.59 16.17
C ASP A 302 -0.52 24.54 16.26
N HIS A 303 -0.49 25.30 17.35
CA HIS A 303 0.54 26.30 17.63
C HIS A 303 1.95 25.70 17.68
N GLN A 304 2.08 24.44 18.10
CA GLN A 304 3.37 23.74 18.16
C GLN A 304 3.96 23.53 16.77
N GLU A 305 3.17 22.99 15.84
CA GLU A 305 3.62 22.75 14.47
C GLU A 305 3.75 24.06 13.67
N LEU A 306 2.90 25.05 13.94
CA LEU A 306 3.01 26.37 13.32
C LEU A 306 4.32 27.07 13.73
N ALA A 307 4.73 26.95 15.00
CA ALA A 307 6.02 27.43 15.46
C ALA A 307 7.20 26.69 14.80
N ASN A 308 7.12 25.36 14.70
CA ASN A 308 8.12 24.53 13.98
C ASN A 308 8.26 24.97 12.51
N TYR A 309 7.13 25.31 11.86
CA TYR A 309 7.11 25.86 10.51
C TYR A 309 7.89 27.17 10.42
N TYR A 310 7.64 28.12 11.32
CA TYR A 310 8.34 29.40 11.34
C TYR A 310 9.85 29.23 11.61
N VAL A 311 10.26 28.35 12.52
CA VAL A 311 11.68 28.03 12.73
C VAL A 311 12.33 27.55 11.43
N THR A 312 11.68 26.63 10.73
CA THR A 312 12.18 26.08 9.45
C THR A 312 12.22 27.15 8.36
N ALA A 313 11.18 27.99 8.26
CA ALA A 313 11.10 29.08 7.30
C ALA A 313 12.21 30.12 7.53
N SER A 314 12.60 30.37 8.78
CA SER A 314 13.66 31.32 9.13
C SER A 314 15.00 30.99 8.47
N TYR A 315 15.31 29.72 8.22
CA TYR A 315 16.55 29.31 7.55
C TYR A 315 16.56 29.59 6.04
N ARG A 316 15.39 29.89 5.45
CA ARG A 316 15.26 30.30 4.04
C ARG A 316 15.46 31.80 3.87
N GLU A 317 15.39 32.58 4.95
CA GLU A 317 15.58 34.03 4.94
C GLU A 317 17.06 34.41 4.77
N LYS A 318 17.35 35.29 3.81
CA LYS A 318 18.71 35.77 3.53
C LYS A 318 19.13 36.96 4.40
N ARG A 319 18.16 37.78 4.82
CA ARG A 319 18.41 38.97 5.63
C ARG A 319 18.19 38.63 7.10
N LEU A 320 19.06 39.15 7.96
CA LEU A 320 18.99 38.89 9.39
C LEU A 320 17.70 39.43 10.00
N GLU A 321 17.30 40.65 9.63
CA GLU A 321 16.10 41.30 10.16
C GLU A 321 14.84 40.50 9.82
N SER A 322 14.75 40.01 8.57
CA SER A 322 13.67 39.12 8.15
C SER A 322 13.69 37.80 8.91
N ARG A 323 14.87 37.18 9.06
CA ARG A 323 15.04 35.94 9.82
C ARG A 323 14.61 36.10 11.29
N LEU A 324 15.00 37.20 11.94
CA LEU A 324 14.62 37.50 13.31
C LEU A 324 13.12 37.76 13.46
N SER A 325 12.49 38.41 12.49
CA SER A 325 11.03 38.60 12.47
C SER A 325 10.29 37.27 12.42
N VAL A 326 10.72 36.35 11.55
CA VAL A 326 10.13 35.01 11.44
C VAL A 326 10.36 34.18 12.72
N LEU A 327 11.56 34.25 13.31
CA LEU A 327 11.84 33.61 14.60
C LEU A 327 10.98 34.20 15.73
N GLN A 328 10.69 35.51 15.71
CA GLN A 328 9.78 36.11 16.68
C GLN A 328 8.37 35.52 16.55
N SER A 329 7.86 35.35 15.33
CA SER A 329 6.58 34.65 15.11
C SER A 329 6.61 33.22 15.65
N ALA A 330 7.74 32.51 15.52
CA ALA A 330 7.90 31.18 16.12
C ALA A 330 7.82 31.21 17.66
N VAL A 331 8.46 32.21 18.30
CA VAL A 331 8.40 32.39 19.77
C VAL A 331 6.96 32.64 20.21
N ASP A 332 6.24 33.53 19.52
CA ASP A 332 4.86 33.88 19.86
C ASP A 332 3.96 32.63 19.78
N GLU A 333 4.13 31.79 18.77
CA GLU A 333 3.39 30.53 18.63
C GLU A 333 3.82 29.47 19.65
N TYR A 334 5.11 29.30 19.96
CA TYR A 334 5.53 28.38 21.03
C TYR A 334 4.98 28.80 22.40
N ASN A 335 4.87 30.10 22.66
CA ASN A 335 4.24 30.61 23.88
C ASN A 335 2.75 30.26 23.94
N LYS A 336 2.01 30.39 22.83
CA LYS A 336 0.61 29.93 22.73
C LYS A 336 0.50 28.40 22.93
N ALA A 337 1.47 27.64 22.40
CA ALA A 337 1.59 26.19 22.60
C ALA A 337 2.03 25.79 24.02
N LYS A 338 2.40 26.74 24.89
CA LYS A 338 2.99 26.51 26.22
C LYS A 338 4.28 25.68 26.19
N ASN A 339 5.06 25.78 25.11
CA ASN A 339 6.36 25.13 24.99
C ASN A 339 7.49 26.10 25.40
N GLU A 340 7.68 26.26 26.71
CA GLU A 340 8.66 27.19 27.28
C GLU A 340 10.09 26.92 26.81
N PHE A 341 10.45 25.63 26.65
CA PHE A 341 11.78 25.24 26.19
C PHE A 341 12.04 25.72 24.76
N ALA A 342 11.12 25.44 23.83
CA ALA A 342 11.29 25.81 22.43
C ALA A 342 11.23 27.33 22.24
N ALA A 343 10.35 28.03 22.97
CA ALA A 343 10.33 29.48 23.00
C ALA A 343 11.68 30.05 23.46
N LYS A 344 12.20 29.57 24.61
CA LYS A 344 13.49 30.01 25.15
C LYS A 344 14.66 29.70 24.23
N ALA A 345 14.69 28.51 23.63
CA ALA A 345 15.73 28.12 22.69
C ALA A 345 15.73 29.01 21.43
N THR A 346 14.55 29.38 20.94
CA THR A 346 14.38 30.27 19.78
C THR A 346 14.81 31.70 20.12
N GLU A 347 14.45 32.21 21.30
CA GLU A 347 14.94 33.50 21.79
C GLU A 347 16.47 33.52 21.93
N ASP A 348 17.06 32.42 22.40
CA ASP A 348 18.51 32.29 22.58
C ASP A 348 19.24 32.29 21.24
N GLU A 349 18.69 31.61 20.22
CA GLU A 349 19.17 31.72 18.83
C GLU A 349 19.11 33.16 18.32
N MET A 350 17.99 33.87 18.55
CA MET A 350 17.87 35.28 18.17
C MET A 350 18.91 36.16 18.87
N ARG A 351 19.17 35.92 20.17
CA ARG A 351 20.22 36.63 20.93
C ARG A 351 21.60 36.36 20.36
N LEU A 352 21.89 35.11 20.00
CA LEU A 352 23.18 34.71 19.43
C LEU A 352 23.42 35.35 18.06
N LEU A 353 22.42 35.29 17.17
CA LEU A 353 22.51 35.90 15.84
C LEU A 353 22.76 37.41 15.90
N ARG A 354 22.09 38.13 16.81
CA ARG A 354 22.34 39.58 17.03
C ARG A 354 23.76 39.84 17.51
N PHE A 355 24.26 39.02 18.43
CA PHE A 355 25.63 39.14 18.93
C PHE A 355 26.68 38.87 17.84
N GLN A 356 26.49 37.81 17.06
CA GLN A 356 27.36 37.46 15.94
C GLN A 356 27.39 38.57 14.90
N ARG A 357 26.22 39.08 14.50
CA ARG A 357 26.13 40.17 13.53
C ARG A 357 26.88 41.41 13.97
N LYS A 358 26.67 41.82 15.23
CA LYS A 358 27.37 42.98 15.81
C LYS A 358 28.88 42.82 15.72
N LEU A 359 29.41 41.65 16.05
CA LEU A 359 30.86 41.39 15.97
C LEU A 359 31.37 41.26 14.54
N ASP A 360 30.57 40.75 13.62
CA ASP A 360 30.92 40.72 12.20
C ASP A 360 31.01 42.13 11.62
N ASP A 361 30.08 43.01 11.97
CA ASP A 361 30.10 44.41 11.54
C ASP A 361 31.25 45.20 12.20
N GLU A 362 31.57 44.95 13.48
CA GLU A 362 32.65 45.65 14.21
C GLU A 362 34.06 45.13 13.89
N LYS A 363 34.22 43.82 13.62
CA LYS A 363 35.53 43.15 13.59
C LYS A 363 35.75 42.24 12.39
N GLY A 364 34.75 42.04 11.52
CA GLY A 364 34.85 41.15 10.36
C GLY A 364 35.10 39.69 10.73
N ALA A 365 34.56 39.23 11.86
CA ALA A 365 34.91 37.93 12.46
C ALA A 365 34.29 36.69 11.74
N GLY A 366 33.32 36.88 10.86
CA GLY A 366 32.68 35.81 10.07
C GLY A 366 31.92 34.78 10.93
N LEU A 367 31.20 35.23 11.96
CA LEU A 367 30.59 34.41 13.00
C LEU A 367 29.13 34.03 12.71
N LEU A 368 28.45 34.76 11.82
CA LEU A 368 27.01 34.61 11.62
C LEU A 368 26.60 33.17 11.25
N GLY A 369 25.67 32.60 12.04
CA GLY A 369 25.12 31.26 11.82
C GLY A 369 25.93 30.12 12.43
N LEU A 370 27.06 30.41 13.09
CA LEU A 370 27.78 29.42 13.88
C LEU A 370 26.98 29.03 15.14
N SER A 371 27.17 27.79 15.61
CA SER A 371 26.64 27.41 16.93
C SER A 371 27.28 28.25 18.04
N LEU A 372 26.65 28.32 19.22
CA LEU A 372 27.21 29.01 20.39
C LEU A 372 28.64 28.55 20.70
N GLN A 373 28.90 27.25 20.63
CA GLN A 373 30.24 26.71 20.85
C GLN A 373 31.23 27.12 19.76
N ALA A 374 30.86 26.94 18.49
CA ALA A 374 31.73 27.33 17.37
C ALA A 374 32.02 28.84 17.39
N THR A 375 31.06 29.65 17.82
CA THR A 375 31.25 31.10 18.03
C THR A 375 32.27 31.35 19.12
N MET A 376 32.17 30.70 20.28
CA MET A 376 33.16 30.84 21.36
C MET A 376 34.56 30.35 20.92
N GLU A 377 34.66 29.25 20.18
CA GLU A 377 35.93 28.75 19.63
C GLU A 377 36.56 29.77 18.68
N ALA A 378 35.78 30.33 17.75
CA ALA A 378 36.24 31.36 16.83
C ALA A 378 36.70 32.62 17.57
N LEU A 379 35.96 33.08 18.59
CA LEU A 379 36.36 34.24 19.39
C LEU A 379 37.67 34.02 20.14
N LEU A 380 37.86 32.84 20.74
CA LEU A 380 39.12 32.49 21.41
C LEU A 380 40.26 32.38 20.39
N ALA A 381 39.99 31.82 19.20
CA ALA A 381 40.93 31.77 18.08
C ALA A 381 41.28 33.16 17.50
N LEU A 382 40.41 34.16 17.67
CA LEU A 382 40.70 35.55 17.31
C LEU A 382 41.31 36.37 18.48
N GLY A 383 41.51 35.75 19.65
CA GLY A 383 42.05 36.43 20.84
C GLY A 383 41.03 37.33 21.55
N LEU A 384 39.75 37.23 21.19
CA LEU A 384 38.65 38.01 21.73
C LEU A 384 38.10 37.40 23.04
N HIS A 385 38.99 37.25 24.02
CA HIS A 385 38.72 36.54 25.29
C HIS A 385 37.56 37.14 26.09
N LYS A 386 37.41 38.47 26.07
CA LYS A 386 36.32 39.18 26.77
C LYS A 386 34.94 38.85 26.19
N GLN A 387 34.85 38.82 24.86
CA GLN A 387 33.61 38.49 24.14
C GLN A 387 33.23 37.02 24.34
N ALA A 388 34.21 36.10 24.33
CA ALA A 388 33.98 34.69 24.62
C ALA A 388 33.47 34.48 26.07
N GLU A 389 34.04 35.21 27.03
CA GLU A 389 33.60 35.15 28.43
C GLU A 389 32.20 35.76 28.62
N GLN A 390 31.85 36.79 27.86
CA GLN A 390 30.50 37.34 27.82
C GLN A 390 29.49 36.27 27.38
N LEU A 391 29.72 35.57 26.25
CA LEU A 391 28.83 34.50 25.79
C LEU A 391 28.69 33.36 26.81
N TYR A 392 29.78 32.97 27.47
CA TYR A 392 29.76 31.97 28.54
C TYR A 392 28.78 32.35 29.66
N ARG A 393 28.76 33.62 30.08
CA ARG A 393 27.86 34.12 31.13
C ARG A 393 26.43 34.29 30.62
N ASP A 394 26.25 34.92 29.46
CA ASP A 394 24.94 35.30 28.91
C ASP A 394 24.07 34.09 28.53
N PHE A 395 24.71 32.99 28.12
CA PHE A 395 24.07 31.73 27.76
C PHE A 395 24.20 30.64 28.83
N ARG A 396 24.78 30.97 30.00
CA ARG A 396 24.94 30.05 31.14
C ARG A 396 25.57 28.71 30.72
N VAL A 397 26.62 28.79 29.90
CA VAL A 397 27.32 27.60 29.40
C VAL A 397 27.92 26.83 30.58
N PRO A 398 27.74 25.50 30.68
CA PRO A 398 28.29 24.74 31.80
C PRO A 398 29.79 24.94 31.98
N ASP A 399 30.22 25.19 33.23
CA ASP A 399 31.62 25.50 33.55
C ASP A 399 32.59 24.47 32.98
N LYS A 400 32.29 23.17 33.14
CA LYS A 400 33.15 22.10 32.57
C LYS A 400 33.33 22.24 31.06
N ARG A 401 32.29 22.63 30.31
CA ARG A 401 32.33 22.77 28.85
C ARG A 401 33.19 23.96 28.46
N TYR A 402 32.94 25.12 29.06
CA TYR A 402 33.71 26.34 28.78
C TYR A 402 35.19 26.19 29.15
N TRP A 403 35.50 25.55 30.28
CA TRP A 403 36.87 25.31 30.70
C TRP A 403 37.64 24.40 29.75
N TRP A 404 37.01 23.32 29.26
CA TRP A 404 37.61 22.48 28.22
C TRP A 404 37.85 23.26 26.92
N LEU A 405 36.89 24.08 26.53
CA LEU A 405 36.95 24.89 25.31
C LEU A 405 38.13 25.88 25.36
N LYS A 406 38.20 26.66 26.44
CA LYS A 406 39.23 27.68 26.65
C LYS A 406 40.62 27.06 26.80
N LEU A 407 40.74 25.94 27.53
CA LEU A 407 42.00 25.20 27.63
C LEU A 407 42.51 24.74 26.26
N LYS A 408 41.65 24.12 25.44
CA LYS A 408 42.04 23.63 24.10
C LYS A 408 42.46 24.78 23.20
N SER A 409 41.66 25.86 23.16
CA SER A 409 41.93 27.00 22.29
C SER A 409 43.21 27.76 22.68
N LEU A 410 43.44 28.02 23.97
CA LEU A 410 44.67 28.67 24.43
C LEU A 410 45.91 27.82 24.13
N ALA A 411 45.81 26.50 24.30
CA ALA A 411 46.91 25.60 23.99
C ALA A 411 47.17 25.44 22.49
N GLU A 412 46.13 25.49 21.65
CA GLU A 412 46.25 25.50 20.18
C GLU A 412 47.02 26.71 19.66
N LYS A 413 46.88 27.85 20.34
CA LYS A 413 47.54 29.11 19.99
C LYS A 413 48.86 29.34 20.72
N GLU A 414 49.25 28.41 21.59
CA GLU A 414 50.44 28.53 22.43
C GLU A 414 50.44 29.80 23.32
N GLU A 415 49.24 30.30 23.69
CA GLU A 415 49.04 31.44 24.59
C GLU A 415 49.23 31.00 26.06
N TRP A 416 50.44 30.53 26.40
CA TRP A 416 50.76 29.91 27.69
C TRP A 416 50.60 30.85 28.89
N GLU A 417 50.88 32.14 28.72
CA GLU A 417 50.73 33.14 29.79
C GLU A 417 49.25 33.32 30.18
N GLU A 418 48.37 33.40 29.19
CA GLU A 418 46.92 33.49 29.40
C GLU A 418 46.36 32.18 29.96
N LEU A 419 46.93 31.03 29.58
CA LEU A 419 46.60 29.74 30.18
C LEU A 419 46.96 29.69 31.68
N GLU A 420 48.13 30.22 32.05
CA GLU A 420 48.56 30.29 33.44
C GLU A 420 47.63 31.21 34.25
N LYS A 421 47.29 32.39 33.73
CA LYS A 421 46.30 33.30 34.34
C LYS A 421 44.95 32.62 34.49
N PHE A 422 44.47 31.93 33.45
CA PHE A 422 43.21 31.19 33.47
C PHE A 422 43.20 30.10 34.56
N SER A 423 44.29 29.35 34.73
CA SER A 423 44.42 28.31 35.75
C SER A 423 44.33 28.82 37.19
N LYS A 424 44.65 30.12 37.40
CA LYS A 424 44.64 30.81 38.69
C LYS A 424 43.32 31.54 38.96
N SER A 425 42.48 31.74 37.93
CA SER A 425 41.25 32.54 38.05
C SER A 425 40.23 31.96 39.02
N LYS A 426 39.93 30.66 38.93
CA LYS A 426 39.06 29.91 39.84
C LYS A 426 39.55 28.46 39.94
N LYS A 427 39.06 27.70 40.93
CA LYS A 427 39.31 26.26 41.01
C LYS A 427 38.74 25.57 39.77
N SER A 428 39.57 24.78 39.09
CA SER A 428 39.17 24.17 37.83
C SER A 428 38.07 23.10 38.01
N PRO A 429 36.91 23.21 37.35
CA PRO A 429 35.82 22.23 37.38
C PRO A 429 36.15 20.95 36.59
N ILE A 430 37.20 20.99 35.76
CA ILE A 430 37.72 19.85 35.00
C ILE A 430 38.95 19.21 35.67
N GLY A 431 39.40 19.77 36.80
CA GLY A 431 40.66 19.41 37.44
C GLY A 431 41.90 19.91 36.66
N TYR A 432 43.09 19.58 37.16
CA TYR A 432 44.35 20.04 36.57
C TYR A 432 45.05 18.98 35.71
N LEU A 433 44.60 17.72 35.72
CA LEU A 433 45.14 16.67 34.84
C LEU A 433 44.94 17.00 33.35
N PRO A 434 43.75 17.48 32.91
CA PRO A 434 43.57 17.97 31.53
C PRO A 434 44.58 19.04 31.09
N PHE A 435 44.94 19.95 32.00
CA PHE A 435 45.92 21.01 31.71
C PHE A 435 47.29 20.41 31.40
N VAL A 436 47.73 19.41 32.18
CA VAL A 436 48.99 18.70 31.95
C VAL A 436 48.96 17.99 30.60
N GLU A 437 47.91 17.22 30.32
CA GLU A 437 47.79 16.45 29.07
C GLU A 437 47.79 17.35 27.83
N VAL A 438 47.06 18.46 27.87
CA VAL A 438 46.98 19.41 26.75
C VAL A 438 48.30 20.15 26.52
N CYS A 439 48.99 20.60 27.59
CA CYS A 439 50.31 21.22 27.46
C CYS A 439 51.34 20.25 26.88
N MET A 440 51.29 18.98 27.29
CA MET A 440 52.20 17.94 26.80
C MET A 440 51.95 17.58 25.34
N LYS A 441 50.69 17.59 24.90
CA LYS A 441 50.34 17.42 23.47
C LYS A 441 50.93 18.50 22.57
N ARG A 442 51.16 19.70 23.11
CA ARG A 442 51.80 20.83 22.41
C ARG A 442 53.28 20.97 22.76
N HIS A 443 53.88 19.92 23.33
CA HIS A 443 55.30 19.83 23.68
C HIS A 443 55.84 20.85 24.70
N ASN A 444 54.98 21.59 25.41
CA ASN A 444 55.41 22.52 26.45
C ASN A 444 55.50 21.85 27.83
N LYS A 445 56.66 21.22 28.09
CA LYS A 445 56.96 20.54 29.36
C LYS A 445 57.08 21.51 30.55
N HIS A 446 57.54 22.74 30.30
CA HIS A 446 57.72 23.73 31.35
C HIS A 446 56.37 24.16 31.92
N GLU A 447 55.41 24.41 31.04
CA GLU A 447 54.06 24.80 31.42
C GLU A 447 53.30 23.63 32.07
N ALA A 448 53.44 22.41 31.52
CA ALA A 448 52.83 21.20 32.10
C ALA A 448 53.24 20.96 33.57
N LYS A 449 54.53 21.16 33.90
CA LYS A 449 55.05 20.97 35.28
C LYS A 449 54.36 21.88 36.30
N LYS A 450 53.93 23.09 35.91
CA LYS A 450 53.21 24.02 36.79
C LYS A 450 51.85 23.48 37.24
N TYR A 451 51.22 22.62 36.43
CA TYR A 451 49.92 22.05 36.72
C TYR A 451 50.00 20.70 37.44
N VAL A 452 51.07 19.93 37.26
CA VAL A 452 51.29 18.64 37.96
C VAL A 452 51.25 18.81 39.48
N SER A 453 51.78 19.91 40.00
CA SER A 453 51.74 20.21 41.45
C SER A 453 50.32 20.44 41.98
N LYS A 454 49.39 20.88 41.12
CA LYS A 454 47.98 21.16 41.43
C LYS A 454 47.07 19.94 41.26
N VAL A 455 47.57 18.83 40.72
CA VAL A 455 46.79 17.60 40.54
C VAL A 455 46.61 16.89 41.89
N PRO A 456 45.39 16.45 42.25
CA PRO A 456 45.16 15.70 43.49
C PRO A 456 46.00 14.42 43.54
N PRO A 457 46.36 13.96 44.76
CA PRO A 457 47.33 12.86 44.96
C PRO A 457 46.95 11.57 44.22
N GLU A 458 45.65 11.27 44.12
CA GLU A 458 45.11 10.10 43.42
C GLU A 458 45.42 10.08 41.92
N GLN A 459 45.54 11.25 41.28
CA GLN A 459 45.82 11.40 39.85
C GLN A 459 47.26 11.85 39.58
N LYS A 460 48.06 12.03 40.63
CA LYS A 460 49.41 12.61 40.52
C LYS A 460 50.38 11.69 39.79
N VAL A 461 50.25 10.37 39.98
CA VAL A 461 51.02 9.36 39.23
C VAL A 461 50.73 9.46 37.72
N LYS A 462 49.46 9.59 37.34
CA LYS A 462 49.04 9.79 35.94
C LYS A 462 49.58 11.11 35.36
N ALA A 463 49.54 12.19 36.14
CA ALA A 463 50.07 13.48 35.71
C ALA A 463 51.59 13.48 35.51
N HIS A 464 52.35 12.83 36.39
CA HIS A 464 53.81 12.68 36.22
C HIS A 464 54.14 11.80 34.99
N LEU A 465 53.43 10.69 34.80
CA LEU A 465 53.60 9.84 33.62
C LEU A 465 53.29 10.58 32.33
N ALA A 466 52.21 11.37 32.31
CA ALA A 466 51.85 12.21 31.17
C ALA A 466 52.90 13.32 30.90
N ALA A 467 53.52 13.88 31.95
CA ALA A 467 54.55 14.91 31.85
C ALA A 467 55.93 14.37 31.39
N GLU A 468 56.22 13.08 31.63
CA GLU A 468 57.48 12.44 31.23
C GLU A 468 57.41 11.81 29.83
N ARG A 469 56.29 11.16 29.47
CA ARG A 469 56.09 10.46 28.19
C ARG A 469 55.33 11.32 27.19
N GLY A 470 56.01 12.30 26.59
CA GLY A 470 55.43 13.21 25.59
C GLY A 470 55.09 12.61 24.21
N ARG A 471 54.65 11.34 24.10
CA ARG A 471 54.32 10.71 22.80
C ARG A 471 53.01 9.90 22.73
N ASP A 472 52.50 9.31 23.81
CA ASP A 472 51.40 8.33 23.68
C ASP A 472 50.15 8.71 24.49
N GLY A 473 49.42 9.72 24.02
CA GLY A 473 48.13 10.15 24.59
C GLY A 473 46.96 9.17 24.40
N ALA A 474 47.19 7.96 23.86
CA ALA A 474 46.14 7.01 23.49
C ALA A 474 45.94 5.85 24.49
N VAL A 475 46.82 5.66 25.49
CA VAL A 475 46.80 4.44 26.31
C VAL A 475 46.02 4.58 27.63
N LEU A 476 45.62 5.80 28.03
CA LEU A 476 44.97 6.03 29.33
C LEU A 476 43.51 5.55 29.45
N ALA A 477 42.90 5.02 28.39
CA ALA A 477 41.57 4.41 28.44
C ALA A 477 41.55 2.97 29.00
N ARG A 478 42.70 2.33 29.25
CA ARG A 478 42.77 0.90 29.65
C ARG A 478 43.34 0.61 31.04
N CYS A 479 43.66 1.60 31.86
CA CYS A 479 44.25 1.34 33.18
C CYS A 479 43.46 2.06 34.29
N SER A 480 42.42 1.40 34.78
CA SER A 480 41.72 1.77 36.03
C SER A 480 42.02 0.81 37.19
N ALA A 481 42.49 -0.42 36.91
CA ALA A 481 42.76 -1.43 37.94
C ALA A 481 44.22 -1.42 38.47
N SER A 482 45.18 -1.05 37.62
CA SER A 482 46.62 -1.14 37.94
C SER A 482 47.13 -0.02 38.86
N ASP A 483 46.39 1.09 38.95
CA ASP A 483 46.81 2.28 39.70
C ASP A 483 46.82 2.06 41.22
N ARG A 484 45.89 1.27 41.76
CA ARG A 484 45.84 0.96 43.20
C ARG A 484 47.09 0.23 43.68
N LEU A 485 47.59 -0.73 42.89
CA LEU A 485 48.79 -1.51 43.22
C LEU A 485 50.07 -0.68 43.13
N LEU A 486 50.10 0.31 42.23
CA LEU A 486 51.25 1.20 42.03
C LEU A 486 51.31 2.29 43.11
N ILE A 487 50.15 2.83 43.50
CA ILE A 487 50.00 3.75 44.64
C ILE A 487 50.41 3.05 45.95
N ASP A 488 50.01 1.80 46.16
CA ASP A 488 50.41 1.02 47.34
C ASP A 488 51.92 0.75 47.38
N LYS A 489 52.54 0.45 46.24
CA LYS A 489 54.00 0.25 46.16
C LYS A 489 54.78 1.54 46.43
N LEU A 490 54.33 2.68 45.92
CA LEU A 490 54.95 3.99 46.17
C LEU A 490 54.78 4.44 47.62
N ASN A 491 53.63 4.19 48.24
CA ASN A 491 53.40 4.50 49.65
C ASN A 491 54.26 3.63 50.57
N ARG A 492 54.47 2.34 50.24
CA ARG A 492 55.40 1.44 50.96
C ARG A 492 56.86 1.85 50.79
N ALA A 493 57.26 2.32 49.60
CA ALA A 493 58.61 2.82 49.34
C ALA A 493 58.89 4.14 50.12
N ARG A 494 57.88 5.02 50.26
CA ARG A 494 58.00 6.23 51.09
C ARG A 494 58.09 5.93 52.58
N ALA A 495 57.33 4.96 53.08
CA ALA A 495 57.36 4.56 54.49
C ALA A 495 58.67 3.86 54.90
N THR A 496 59.40 3.29 53.94
CA THR A 496 60.72 2.68 54.18
C THR A 496 61.86 3.69 54.07
N ALA A 497 61.69 4.76 53.29
CA ALA A 497 62.67 5.84 53.19
C ALA A 497 62.68 6.81 54.41
N THR A 498 61.63 6.83 55.23
CA THR A 498 61.57 7.62 56.49
C THR A 498 62.02 6.84 57.73
N LYS A 499 62.47 5.59 57.58
CA LYS A 499 63.03 4.74 58.67
C LYS A 499 64.53 4.44 58.50
N LYS A 500 65.21 5.21 57.66
CA LYS A 500 66.67 5.37 57.64
C LYS A 500 66.98 6.85 57.65
#